data_AF-A0A818THF6-F1
#
_entry.id   AF-A0A818THF6-F1
#
_cell.length_a   1.000
_cell.length_b   1.000
_cell.length_c   1.000
_cell.angle_alpha   90.00
_cell.angle_beta   90.00
_cell.angle_gamma   90.00
#
_symmetry.space_group_name_H-M   'P 1'
#
loop_
_entity.id
_entity.type
_entity.pdbx_description
1 polymer ?
#
loop_
_entity_poly.entity_id
_entity_poly.type
_entity_poly.pdbx_seq_one_letter_code
_entity_poly.pdbx_strand_id
1 'polypeptide(L)'
;MPRNVEIKARIDDDINDLIERIRPLADGPPRHFTQNDTFFNCPSGGRLKLRIEQDSPAQLIYYERNDVSSLSIPKLSNYLIAPVSHPNELKVS
;
A
#
# COMPACT_ATOMS: atom_id res chain seq x y z
N MET A 1 -14.72 -4.10 -10.78
CA MET A 1 -13.65 -3.28 -10.16
C MET A 1 -12.77 -4.20 -9.33
N PRO A 2 -11.44 -4.04 -9.35
CA PRO A 2 -10.55 -4.87 -8.58
C PRO A 2 -10.70 -4.61 -7.08
N ARG A 3 -10.41 -5.65 -6.27
CA ARG A 3 -10.59 -5.65 -4.81
C ARG A 3 -9.34 -6.19 -4.15
N ASN A 4 -8.97 -5.61 -3.02
CA ASN A 4 -7.86 -6.07 -2.18
C ASN A 4 -8.38 -6.33 -0.76
N VAL A 5 -7.99 -7.44 -0.15
CA VAL A 5 -8.25 -7.72 1.27
C VAL A 5 -6.89 -7.79 1.97
N GLU A 6 -6.71 -6.94 2.97
CA GLU A 6 -5.44 -6.82 3.68
C GLU A 6 -5.65 -7.00 5.18
N ILE A 7 -4.77 -7.77 5.81
CA ILE A 7 -4.67 -7.90 7.27
C ILE A 7 -3.29 -7.37 7.66
N LYS A 8 -3.24 -6.45 8.62
CA LYS A 8 -1.97 -5.93 9.14
C LYS A 8 -1.81 -6.35 10.59
N ALA A 9 -0.65 -6.89 10.93
CA ALA A 9 -0.26 -7.12 12.31
C ALA A 9 0.87 -6.17 12.70
N ARG A 10 0.89 -5.76 13.96
CA ARG A 10 2.08 -5.14 14.55
C ARG A 10 3.10 -6.25 14.80
N ILE A 11 4.37 -5.95 14.54
CA ILE A 11 5.48 -6.81 14.93
C ILE A 11 5.98 -6.23 16.26
N ASP A 12 5.80 -6.99 17.35
CA ASP A 12 6.23 -6.58 18.69
C ASP A 12 7.64 -7.09 19.03
N ASP A 13 8.08 -8.18 18.40
CA ASP A 13 9.40 -8.82 18.58
C ASP A 13 10.45 -8.35 17.55
N ASP A 14 11.66 -8.91 17.61
CA ASP A 14 12.70 -8.68 16.60
C ASP A 14 12.23 -9.14 15.21
N ILE A 15 12.38 -8.25 14.22
CA ILE A 15 12.04 -8.53 12.83
C ILE A 15 12.86 -9.68 12.25
N ASN A 16 14.09 -9.88 12.71
CA ASN A 16 14.94 -10.97 12.27
C ASN A 16 14.32 -12.33 12.63
N ASP A 17 13.80 -12.49 13.85
CA ASP A 17 13.11 -13.71 14.26
C ASP A 17 11.88 -14.00 13.39
N LEU A 18 11.14 -12.95 13.01
CA LEU A 18 10.02 -13.09 12.08
C LEU A 18 10.49 -13.54 10.69
N ILE A 19 11.58 -12.97 10.18
CA ILE A 19 12.16 -13.35 8.89
C ILE A 19 12.60 -14.83 8.91
N GLU A 20 13.25 -15.29 9.98
CA GLU A 20 13.63 -16.70 10.16
C GLU A 20 12.40 -17.63 10.10
N ARG A 21 11.31 -17.26 10.77
CA ARG A 21 10.04 -18.03 10.79
C ARG A 21 9.34 -18.05 9.43
N ILE A 22 9.43 -16.97 8.65
CA ILE A 22 8.76 -16.86 7.33
C ILE A 22 9.56 -17.54 6.23
N ARG A 23 10.89 -17.58 6.31
CA ARG A 23 11.76 -18.15 5.26
C ARG A 23 11.32 -19.52 4.71
N PRO A 24 10.97 -20.54 5.52
CA PRO A 24 10.55 -21.83 4.99
C PRO A 24 9.22 -21.79 4.21
N LEU A 25 8.44 -20.71 4.34
CA LEU A 25 7.17 -20.51 3.64
C LEU A 25 7.32 -19.64 2.37
N ALA A 26 8.47 -19.00 2.18
CA ALA A 26 8.69 -18.05 1.10
C ALA A 26 9.26 -18.73 -0.15
N ASP A 27 8.81 -18.29 -1.32
CA ASP A 27 9.31 -18.78 -2.63
C ASP A 27 10.70 -18.23 -2.99
N GLY A 28 11.29 -17.39 -2.14
CA GLY A 28 12.58 -16.76 -2.40
C GLY A 28 13.06 -15.85 -1.27
N PRO A 29 14.25 -15.24 -1.42
CA PRO A 29 14.79 -14.32 -0.43
C PRO A 29 13.95 -13.04 -0.34
N PRO A 30 13.98 -12.34 0.82
CA PRO A 30 13.30 -11.06 0.97
C PRO A 30 13.89 -10.06 -0.03
N ARG A 31 13.02 -9.24 -0.61
CA ARG A 31 13.41 -8.13 -1.49
C ARG A 31 13.06 -6.81 -0.84
N HIS A 32 14.01 -5.90 -0.78
CA HIS A 32 13.75 -4.51 -0.43
C HIS A 32 13.16 -3.78 -1.64
N PHE A 33 12.07 -3.06 -1.44
CA PHE A 33 11.46 -2.19 -2.45
C PHE A 33 10.95 -0.92 -1.78
N THR A 34 11.21 0.23 -2.40
CA THR A 34 10.78 1.53 -1.87
C THR A 34 9.47 1.95 -2.52
N GLN A 35 8.49 2.35 -1.69
CA GLN A 35 7.24 2.97 -2.12
C GLN A 35 7.11 4.33 -1.44
N ASN A 36 6.85 5.37 -2.23
CA ASN A 36 6.54 6.71 -1.74
C ASN A 36 5.09 7.05 -2.09
N ASP A 37 4.26 7.16 -1.06
CA ASP A 37 2.83 7.47 -1.17
C ASP A 37 2.56 8.92 -0.76
N THR A 38 2.08 9.74 -1.70
CA THR A 38 1.55 11.07 -1.42
C THR A 38 0.03 11.01 -1.36
N PHE A 39 -0.58 11.40 -0.23
CA PHE A 39 -2.04 11.37 -0.04
C PHE A 39 -2.67 12.72 -0.36
N PHE A 40 -3.83 12.68 -1.02
CA PHE A 40 -4.63 13.86 -1.35
C PHE A 40 -5.95 13.83 -0.59
N ASN A 41 -6.44 15.02 -0.22
CA ASN A 41 -7.82 15.16 0.26
C ASN A 41 -8.79 14.79 -0.87
N CYS A 42 -9.75 13.93 -0.57
CA CYS A 42 -10.79 13.52 -1.50
C CYS A 42 -12.17 13.88 -0.92
N PRO A 43 -12.69 15.09 -1.19
CA PRO A 43 -13.92 15.58 -0.57
C PRO A 43 -15.17 14.76 -0.94
N SER A 44 -15.15 14.10 -2.10
CA SER A 44 -16.22 13.20 -2.56
C SER A 44 -16.30 11.89 -1.80
N GLY A 45 -15.39 11.63 -0.85
CA GLY A 45 -15.26 10.37 -0.13
C GLY A 45 -14.12 9.49 -0.66
N GLY A 46 -13.87 8.39 0.04
CA GLY A 46 -12.75 7.49 -0.28
C GLY A 46 -11.38 8.09 0.03
N ARG A 47 -10.35 7.53 -0.58
CA ARG A 47 -8.95 7.94 -0.40
C ARG A 47 -8.26 7.98 -1.75
N LEU A 48 -7.44 9.01 -1.97
CA LEU A 48 -6.67 9.19 -3.18
C LEU A 48 -5.19 9.31 -2.82
N LYS A 49 -4.34 8.55 -3.50
CA LYS A 49 -2.89 8.65 -3.34
C LYS A 49 -2.15 8.51 -4.66
N LEU A 50 -1.05 9.24 -4.79
CA LEU A 50 -0.04 9.00 -5.82
C LEU A 50 1.05 8.12 -5.22
N ARG A 51 1.29 6.98 -5.85
CA ARG A 51 2.36 6.05 -5.50
C ARG A 51 3.47 6.10 -6.54
N ILE A 52 4.70 6.25 -6.06
CA ILE A 52 5.92 6.06 -6.84
C ILE A 52 6.67 4.90 -6.23
N GLU A 53 6.87 3.84 -7.01
CA GLU A 53 7.65 2.66 -6.59
C GLU A 53 8.97 2.62 -7.36
N GLN A 54 9.99 2.02 -6.75
CA GLN A 54 11.24 1.76 -7.44
C GLN A 54 11.01 0.86 -8.66
N ASP A 55 11.58 1.25 -9.80
CA ASP A 55 11.56 0.49 -11.07
C ASP A 55 10.15 0.23 -11.66
N SER A 56 9.13 0.97 -11.23
CA SER A 56 7.76 0.87 -11.76
C SER A 56 7.20 2.24 -12.16
N PRO A 57 6.29 2.30 -13.16
CA PRO A 57 5.55 3.52 -13.46
C PRO A 57 4.77 4.02 -12.23
N ALA A 58 4.71 5.34 -12.06
CA ALA A 58 3.91 5.93 -10.99
C ALA A 58 2.41 5.71 -11.23
N GLN A 59 1.65 5.66 -10.14
CA GLN A 59 0.23 5.32 -10.15
C GLN A 59 -0.57 6.27 -9.29
N LEU A 60 -1.66 6.80 -9.82
CA LEU A 60 -2.70 7.46 -9.04
C LEU A 60 -3.75 6.42 -8.67
N ILE A 61 -3.98 6.24 -7.37
CA ILE A 61 -4.81 5.17 -6.81
C ILE A 61 -5.93 5.79 -6.01
N TYR A 62 -7.17 5.62 -6.48
CA TYR A 62 -8.38 5.85 -5.70
C TYR A 62 -8.79 4.55 -5.04
N TYR A 63 -9.18 4.60 -3.76
CA TYR A 63 -9.72 3.43 -3.08
C TYR A 63 -10.72 3.78 -1.99
N GLU A 64 -11.70 2.91 -1.84
CA GLU A 64 -12.71 2.96 -0.79
C GLU A 64 -12.46 1.82 0.18
N ARG A 65 -12.34 2.16 1.46
CA ARG A 65 -12.05 1.21 2.53
C ARG A 65 -12.75 1.66 3.79
N ASN A 66 -13.40 0.73 4.48
CA ASN A 66 -14.05 1.02 5.75
C ASN A 66 -13.03 1.46 6.81
N ASP A 67 -13.44 2.43 7.61
CA ASP A 67 -12.61 2.99 8.67
C ASP A 67 -12.72 2.12 9.91
N VAL A 68 -11.90 1.07 9.92
CA VAL A 68 -11.80 0.15 11.04
C VAL A 68 -10.53 0.45 11.83
N SER A 69 -10.70 0.76 13.12
CA SER A 69 -9.63 1.16 14.05
C SER A 69 -8.68 0.01 14.38
N SER A 70 -9.18 -1.24 14.41
CA SER A 70 -8.35 -2.42 14.64
C SER A 70 -7.48 -2.78 13.44
N LEU A 71 -6.22 -3.13 13.68
CA LEU A 71 -5.29 -3.62 12.66
C LEU A 71 -5.59 -5.07 12.26
N SER A 72 -6.10 -5.88 13.19
CA SER A 72 -6.36 -7.32 12.98
C SER A 72 -7.64 -7.62 12.20
N ILE A 73 -8.49 -6.62 11.96
CA ILE A 73 -9.71 -6.79 11.16
C ILE A 73 -9.34 -6.67 9.67
N PRO A 74 -9.72 -7.64 8.82
CA PRO A 74 -9.47 -7.57 7.38
C PRO A 74 -10.06 -6.31 6.77
N LYS A 75 -9.24 -5.55 6.04
CA LYS A 75 -9.66 -4.32 5.37
C LYS A 75 -9.84 -4.59 3.90
N LEU A 76 -11.09 -4.69 3.48
CA LEU A 76 -11.48 -4.73 2.09
C LEU A 76 -11.36 -3.34 1.48
N SER A 77 -10.66 -3.24 0.34
CA SER A 77 -10.59 -2.04 -0.47
C SER A 77 -11.09 -2.32 -1.89
N ASN A 78 -12.04 -1.51 -2.38
CA ASN A 78 -12.33 -1.40 -3.81
C ASN A 78 -11.44 -0.29 -4.37
N TYR A 79 -10.78 -0.50 -5.51
CA TYR A 79 -9.82 0.47 -5.99
C TYR A 79 -9.83 0.66 -7.51
N LEU A 80 -9.31 1.80 -7.94
CA LEU A 80 -9.03 2.17 -9.33
C LEU A 80 -7.59 2.66 -9.41
N ILE A 81 -6.87 2.25 -10.45
CA ILE A 81 -5.48 2.62 -10.70
C ILE A 81 -5.42 3.31 -12.06
N ALA A 82 -4.84 4.51 -12.10
CA ALA A 82 -4.50 5.21 -13.31
C ALA A 82 -2.97 5.38 -13.39
N PRO A 83 -2.32 5.03 -14.52
CA PRO A 83 -0.89 5.30 -14.69
C PRO A 83 -0.62 6.81 -14.77
N VAL A 84 0.52 7.25 -14.25
CA VAL A 84 0.93 8.66 -14.22
C VAL A 84 2.34 8.80 -14.78
N SER A 85 2.47 9.54 -15.88
CA SER A 85 3.76 9.74 -16.54
C SER A 85 4.62 10.84 -15.88
N HIS A 86 4.00 11.84 -15.25
CA HIS A 86 4.69 13.03 -14.70
C HIS A 86 4.33 13.22 -13.21
N PRO A 87 4.70 12.27 -12.33
CA PRO A 87 4.19 12.21 -10.97
C PRO A 87 4.58 13.40 -10.09
N ASN A 88 5.71 14.05 -10.36
CA ASN A 88 6.17 15.17 -9.55
C ASN A 88 5.33 16.45 -9.78
N GLU A 89 4.70 16.60 -10.94
CA GLU A 89 3.81 17.73 -11.23
C GLU A 89 2.48 17.66 -10.48
N LEU A 90 2.09 16.47 -10.02
CA LEU A 90 0.88 16.26 -9.22
C LEU A 90 1.10 16.52 -7.72
N LYS A 91 2.33 16.76 -7.29
CA LYS A 91 2.65 17.04 -5.89
C LYS A 91 2.56 18.54 -5.64
N VAL A 92 1.90 18.91 -4.55
CA VAL A 92 1.90 20.31 -4.09
C VAL A 92 3.23 20.56 -3.38
N SER A 93 3.95 21.61 -3.78
CA SER A 93 5.18 22.09 -3.14
C SER A 93 4.92 22.68 -1.76
#